data_AF-A0A2K4KP66-F1
#
_entry.id   AF-A0A2K4KP66-F1
#
_cell.length_a   1.000
_cell.length_b   1.000
_cell.length_c   1.000
_cell.angle_alpha   90.00
_cell.angle_beta   90.00
_cell.angle_gamma   90.00
#
_symmetry.space_group_name_H-M   'P 1'
#
loop_
_entity.id
_entity.type
_entity.pdbx_description
1 polymer ?
#
loop_
_entity_poly.entity_id
_entity_poly.type
_entity_poly.pdbx_seq_one_letter_code
_entity_poly.pdbx_strand_id
1 'polypeptide(L)'
;MHQELDALLCTRYPAIFLDEEANGPKLFGFECGDGWFTLIDAACQLIQRHVDATDARQPMASQVKEKFGGLRFYCRRSNDYTGAVVDLVESLSSHVCEVCGALGKTVSLFGWVHTRCDLHESTTVYEESAMRAVRDSLMLTPPMAELLGTCLAFFEHDGQAAARWLTQPALVLGRVVPLALAGSEDGQRQVLTLIGRLEHGITP
;
A
#
# COMPACT_ATOMS: atom_id res chain seq x y z
N MET A 1 -4.80 9.81 8.51
CA MET A 1 -4.27 8.64 9.24
C MET A 1 -3.89 9.16 10.61
N HIS A 2 -3.76 8.28 11.62
CA HIS A 2 -3.39 8.73 12.96
C HIS A 2 -2.01 9.39 12.96
N GLN A 3 -1.87 10.43 13.77
CA GLN A 3 -0.67 11.28 13.80
C GLN A 3 0.64 10.50 14.08
N GLU A 4 0.57 9.41 14.85
CA GLU A 4 1.73 8.55 15.13
C GLU A 4 2.26 7.85 13.86
N LEU A 5 1.36 7.34 13.01
CA LEU A 5 1.71 6.68 11.76
C LEU A 5 2.14 7.70 10.69
N ASP A 6 1.45 8.83 10.62
CA ASP A 6 1.85 9.97 9.79
C ASP A 6 3.30 10.39 10.11
N ALA A 7 3.61 10.58 11.40
CA ALA A 7 4.95 10.96 11.85
C ALA A 7 5.99 9.88 11.57
N LEU A 8 5.62 8.60 11.68
CA LEU A 8 6.49 7.48 11.37
C LEU A 8 6.90 7.46 9.89
N LEU A 9 5.95 7.64 8.96
CA LEU A 9 6.24 7.75 7.52
C LEU A 9 7.15 8.94 7.21
N CYS A 10 6.84 10.12 7.77
CA CYS A 10 7.65 11.33 7.59
C CYS A 10 9.07 11.17 8.15
N THR A 11 9.23 10.46 9.27
CA THR A 11 10.55 10.20 9.89
C THR A 11 11.35 9.17 9.11
N ARG A 12 10.70 8.13 8.56
CA ARG A 12 11.36 7.10 7.74
C ARG A 12 11.77 7.59 6.37
N TYR A 13 10.95 8.44 5.74
CA TYR A 13 11.14 8.89 4.36
C TYR A 13 11.13 10.42 4.25
N PRO A 14 12.05 11.12 4.95
CA PRO A 14 12.06 12.59 4.98
C PRO A 14 12.24 13.19 3.58
N ALA A 15 13.06 12.57 2.72
CA ALA A 15 13.30 13.03 1.35
C ALA A 15 12.05 12.99 0.43
N ILE A 16 11.07 12.14 0.78
CA ILE A 16 9.79 12.04 0.06
C ILE A 16 8.77 13.06 0.61
N PHE A 17 8.73 13.27 1.92
CA PHE A 17 7.62 13.96 2.60
C PHE A 17 7.94 15.37 3.13
N LEU A 18 9.21 15.73 3.32
CA LEU A 18 9.62 17.04 3.82
C LEU A 18 10.06 17.95 2.68
N ASP A 19 9.85 19.25 2.88
CA ASP A 19 10.36 20.29 1.99
C ASP A 19 11.43 21.09 2.73
N GLU A 20 12.70 20.86 2.38
CA GLU A 20 13.83 21.56 2.99
C GLU A 20 13.80 23.08 2.70
N GLU A 21 13.18 23.50 1.59
CA GLU A 21 13.10 24.92 1.20
C GLU A 21 11.99 25.68 1.94
N ALA A 22 10.96 24.99 2.43
CA ALA A 22 9.77 25.62 3.03
C ALA A 22 9.82 25.73 4.57
N ASN A 23 10.86 25.21 5.22
CA ASN A 23 11.05 25.23 6.68
C ASN A 23 9.80 24.70 7.45
N GLY A 24 9.10 23.71 6.89
CA GLY A 24 7.87 23.13 7.44
C GLY A 24 7.42 21.87 6.69
N PRO A 25 6.48 21.08 7.26
CA PRO A 25 5.98 19.87 6.61
C PRO A 25 5.25 20.22 5.30
N LYS A 26 5.60 19.52 4.21
CA LYS A 26 5.03 19.75 2.87
C LYS A 26 3.59 19.26 2.73
N LEU A 27 3.21 18.32 3.58
CA LEU A 27 1.89 17.71 3.63
C LEU A 27 1.16 18.20 4.88
N PHE A 28 -0.11 18.58 4.72
CA PHE A 28 -1.03 18.82 5.83
C PHE A 28 -1.55 17.49 6.43
N GLY A 29 -0.65 16.53 6.65
CA GLY A 29 -0.97 15.17 7.08
C GLY A 29 -1.48 14.26 5.95
N PHE A 30 -1.72 12.99 6.29
CA PHE A 30 -2.28 12.00 5.36
C PHE A 30 -3.81 11.99 5.47
N GLU A 31 -4.50 12.25 4.36
CA GLU A 31 -5.97 12.32 4.27
C GLU A 31 -6.59 10.94 3.94
N CYS A 32 -6.13 9.88 4.59
CA CYS A 32 -6.63 8.50 4.44
C CYS A 32 -6.54 7.74 5.77
N GLY A 33 -7.22 6.60 5.91
CA GLY A 33 -7.16 5.77 7.12
C GLY A 33 -5.87 4.94 7.29
N ASP A 34 -5.67 4.43 8.51
CA ASP A 34 -4.46 3.70 8.93
C ASP A 34 -4.26 2.37 8.21
N GLY A 35 -5.34 1.75 7.73
CA GLY A 35 -5.30 0.46 7.06
C GLY A 35 -4.48 0.46 5.76
N TRP A 36 -4.19 1.64 5.21
CA TRP A 36 -3.32 1.78 4.04
C TRP A 36 -1.86 2.11 4.38
N PHE A 37 -1.51 2.19 5.66
CA PHE A 37 -0.14 2.50 6.11
C PHE A 37 0.90 1.58 5.47
N THR A 38 0.69 0.27 5.44
CA THR A 38 1.68 -0.68 4.89
C THR A 38 1.86 -0.57 3.39
N LEU A 39 0.80 -0.23 2.65
CA LEU A 39 0.90 0.06 1.22
C LEU A 39 1.72 1.32 0.97
N ILE A 40 1.48 2.37 1.77
CA ILE A 40 2.20 3.64 1.68
C ILE A 40 3.68 3.45 2.09
N ASP A 41 3.96 2.78 3.20
CA ASP A 41 5.31 2.46 3.66
C ASP A 41 6.08 1.63 2.62
N ALA A 42 5.44 0.62 2.02
CA ALA A 42 6.03 -0.19 0.97
C ALA A 42 6.34 0.63 -0.29
N ALA A 43 5.42 1.51 -0.73
CA ALA A 43 5.67 2.39 -1.86
C ALA A 43 6.87 3.30 -1.61
N CYS A 44 6.92 3.95 -0.45
CA CYS A 44 8.03 4.81 -0.07
C CYS A 44 9.36 4.07 0.00
N GLN A 45 9.37 2.86 0.58
CA GLN A 45 10.58 2.05 0.65
C GLN A 45 11.08 1.64 -0.73
N LEU A 46 10.18 1.24 -1.64
CA LEU A 46 10.54 0.88 -3.03
C LEU A 46 11.08 2.09 -3.80
N ILE A 47 10.40 3.24 -3.69
CA ILE A 47 10.84 4.48 -4.33
C ILE A 47 12.23 4.89 -3.83
N GLN A 48 12.44 4.91 -2.50
CA GLN A 48 13.73 5.32 -1.94
C GLN A 48 14.84 4.36 -2.34
N ARG A 49 14.62 3.03 -2.27
CA ARG A 49 15.60 2.04 -2.73
C ARG A 49 15.97 2.22 -4.21
N HIS A 50 15.00 2.53 -5.06
CA HIS A 50 15.25 2.79 -6.48
C HIS A 50 16.08 4.06 -6.71
N VAL A 51 15.75 5.15 -6.00
CA VAL A 51 16.53 6.39 -6.04
C VAL A 51 17.97 6.13 -5.61
N ASP A 52 18.16 5.49 -4.45
CA ASP A 52 19.49 5.20 -3.90
C ASP A 52 20.32 4.30 -4.84
N ALA A 53 19.68 3.35 -5.52
CA ALA A 53 20.36 2.40 -6.41
C ALA A 53 20.69 2.97 -7.80
N THR A 54 19.97 3.99 -8.26
CA THR A 54 20.06 4.49 -9.65
C THR A 54 20.48 5.94 -9.76
N ASP A 55 20.63 6.64 -8.63
CA ASP A 55 20.83 8.10 -8.56
C ASP A 55 19.72 8.87 -9.30
N ALA A 56 18.52 8.28 -9.37
CA ALA A 56 17.36 8.92 -9.96
C ALA A 56 16.94 10.15 -9.15
N ARG A 57 16.28 11.10 -9.81
CA ARG A 57 15.79 12.30 -9.14
C ARG A 57 14.79 11.94 -8.05
N GLN A 58 15.04 12.39 -6.81
CA GLN A 58 14.16 12.19 -5.66
C GLN A 58 12.72 12.65 -5.93
N PRO A 59 11.73 11.74 -5.90
CA PRO A 59 10.32 12.10 -5.94
C PRO A 59 9.89 12.73 -4.63
N MET A 60 8.98 13.71 -4.71
CA MET A 60 8.42 14.39 -3.55
C MET A 60 6.91 14.21 -3.53
N ALA A 61 6.37 13.64 -2.45
CA ALA A 61 4.94 13.57 -2.24
C ALA A 61 4.36 14.99 -2.11
N SER A 62 3.20 15.20 -2.72
CA SER A 62 2.47 16.46 -2.70
C SER A 62 1.10 16.34 -2.05
N GLN A 63 0.48 15.16 -2.12
CA GLN A 63 -0.71 14.82 -1.37
C GLN A 63 -0.87 13.29 -1.32
N VAL A 64 -1.27 12.76 -0.17
CA VAL A 64 -1.65 11.34 -0.02
C VAL A 64 -3.03 11.30 0.63
N LYS A 65 -4.02 10.79 -0.10
CA LYS A 65 -5.43 10.88 0.33
C LYS A 65 -6.28 9.71 -0.14
N GLU A 66 -7.43 9.56 0.50
CA GLU A 66 -8.55 8.78 -0.02
C GLU A 66 -9.26 9.56 -1.14
N LYS A 67 -9.65 8.84 -2.20
CA LYS A 67 -10.55 9.33 -3.24
C LYS A 67 -11.29 8.17 -3.92
N PHE A 68 -12.62 8.17 -3.81
CA PHE A 68 -13.52 7.17 -4.41
C PHE A 68 -13.26 5.73 -3.96
N GLY A 69 -12.99 5.53 -2.67
CA GLY A 69 -12.68 4.26 -2.04
C GLY A 69 -11.26 3.76 -2.28
N GLY A 70 -10.39 4.56 -2.88
CA GLY A 70 -9.00 4.19 -3.16
C GLY A 70 -8.00 5.27 -2.75
N LEU A 71 -6.75 4.85 -2.57
CA LEU A 71 -5.62 5.72 -2.32
C LEU A 71 -5.30 6.55 -3.56
N ARG A 72 -4.90 7.80 -3.33
CA ARG A 72 -4.20 8.65 -4.29
C ARG A 72 -2.89 9.11 -3.70
N PHE A 73 -1.79 8.77 -4.36
CA PHE A 73 -0.44 9.14 -3.98
C PHE A 73 0.14 10.07 -5.04
N TYR A 74 -0.04 11.38 -4.85
CA TYR A 74 0.44 12.37 -5.80
C TYR A 74 1.90 12.72 -5.54
N CYS A 75 2.78 12.35 -6.46
CA CYS A 75 4.20 12.71 -6.45
C CYS A 75 4.53 13.76 -7.51
N ARG A 76 5.41 14.69 -7.14
CA ARG A 76 6.17 15.51 -8.10
C ARG A 76 7.47 14.81 -8.43
N ARG A 77 8.02 15.09 -9.62
CA ARG A 77 9.32 14.57 -10.06
C ARG A 77 9.35 13.03 -10.15
N SER A 78 8.21 12.40 -10.41
CA SER A 78 8.13 10.95 -10.64
C SER A 78 8.82 10.55 -11.94
N ASN A 79 9.36 9.33 -11.95
CA ASN A 79 9.82 8.61 -13.13
C ASN A 79 8.93 7.37 -13.37
N ASP A 80 9.21 6.61 -14.42
CA ASP A 80 8.40 5.43 -14.80
C ASP A 80 8.31 4.40 -13.67
N TYR A 81 9.41 4.12 -12.97
CA TYR A 81 9.41 3.22 -11.82
C TYR A 81 8.55 3.73 -10.67
N THR A 82 8.65 5.02 -10.34
CA THR A 82 7.81 5.67 -9.32
C THR A 82 6.34 5.58 -9.70
N GLY A 83 6.01 5.81 -10.98
CA GLY A 83 4.65 5.66 -11.51
C GLY A 83 4.14 4.24 -11.33
N ALA A 84 4.93 3.23 -11.70
CA ALA A 84 4.60 1.83 -11.54
C ALA A 84 4.34 1.41 -10.08
N VAL A 85 5.16 1.90 -9.14
CA VAL A 85 4.95 1.66 -7.70
C VAL A 85 3.67 2.32 -7.21
N VAL A 86 3.42 3.58 -7.60
CA VAL A 86 2.19 4.31 -7.23
C VAL A 86 0.95 3.60 -7.79
N ASP A 87 0.97 3.23 -9.08
CA ASP A 87 -0.13 2.53 -9.74
C ASP A 87 -0.46 1.20 -9.05
N LEU A 88 0.57 0.46 -8.62
CA LEU A 88 0.41 -0.78 -7.86
C LEU A 88 -0.34 -0.52 -6.55
N VAL A 89 0.14 0.40 -5.70
CA VAL A 89 -0.46 0.61 -4.37
C VAL A 89 -1.82 1.30 -4.44
N GLU A 90 -2.04 2.20 -5.40
CA GLU A 90 -3.36 2.77 -5.65
C GLU A 90 -4.36 1.68 -6.06
N SER A 91 -3.96 0.77 -6.95
CA SER A 91 -4.80 -0.35 -7.39
C SER A 91 -5.12 -1.31 -6.23
N LEU A 92 -4.12 -1.66 -5.42
CA LEU A 92 -4.28 -2.56 -4.27
C LEU A 92 -5.20 -1.95 -3.19
N SER A 93 -5.12 -0.64 -2.96
CA SER A 93 -5.88 0.04 -1.91
C SER A 93 -7.41 -0.17 -2.01
N SER A 94 -7.93 -0.31 -3.24
CA SER A 94 -9.36 -0.59 -3.50
C SER A 94 -9.82 -2.00 -3.09
N HIS A 95 -8.88 -2.85 -2.66
CA HIS A 95 -9.11 -4.21 -2.15
C HIS A 95 -8.68 -4.35 -0.69
N VAL A 96 -8.24 -3.27 -0.06
CA VAL A 96 -7.70 -3.24 1.31
C VAL A 96 -8.53 -2.27 2.14
N CYS A 97 -9.02 -2.74 3.28
CA CYS A 97 -9.80 -1.95 4.21
C CYS A 97 -8.98 -0.74 4.68
N GLU A 98 -9.49 0.45 4.40
CA GLU A 98 -8.84 1.71 4.79
C GLU A 98 -8.68 1.86 6.32
N VAL A 99 -9.48 1.14 7.10
CA VAL A 99 -9.47 1.21 8.57
C VAL A 99 -8.40 0.31 9.15
N CYS A 100 -8.32 -0.96 8.72
CA CYS A 100 -7.48 -1.96 9.38
C CYS A 100 -6.50 -2.72 8.48
N GLY A 101 -6.50 -2.49 7.17
CA GLY A 101 -5.56 -3.15 6.25
C GLY A 101 -5.90 -4.60 5.89
N ALA A 102 -6.98 -5.17 6.45
CA ALA A 102 -7.49 -6.46 6.01
C ALA A 102 -8.08 -6.37 4.59
N LEU A 103 -8.25 -7.51 3.91
CA LEU A 103 -8.97 -7.52 2.63
C LEU A 103 -10.37 -6.92 2.77
N GLY A 104 -10.70 -6.06 1.81
CA GLY A 104 -11.95 -5.32 1.78
C GLY A 104 -12.58 -5.32 0.40
N LYS A 105 -13.82 -4.86 0.37
CA LYS A 105 -14.62 -4.65 -0.83
C LYS A 105 -15.09 -3.20 -0.86
N THR A 106 -15.45 -2.73 -2.04
CA THR A 106 -16.08 -1.42 -2.20
C THR A 106 -17.44 -1.40 -1.50
N VAL A 107 -17.65 -0.43 -0.63
CA VAL A 107 -18.91 -0.18 0.07
C VAL A 107 -19.34 1.27 -0.13
N SER A 108 -20.64 1.53 -0.04
CA SER A 108 -21.20 2.88 -0.11
C SER A 108 -21.76 3.26 1.25
N LEU A 109 -21.13 4.23 1.92
CA LEU A 109 -21.58 4.76 3.22
C LEU A 109 -22.00 6.21 3.04
N PHE A 110 -23.27 6.50 3.33
CA PHE A 110 -23.83 7.86 3.24
C PHE A 110 -23.60 8.53 1.86
N GLY A 111 -23.60 7.76 0.79
CA GLY A 111 -23.38 8.24 -0.58
C GLY A 111 -21.91 8.40 -0.99
N TRP A 112 -20.97 8.04 -0.10
CA TRP A 112 -19.53 8.05 -0.36
C TRP A 112 -19.00 6.63 -0.57
N VAL A 113 -18.08 6.49 -1.50
CA VAL A 113 -17.44 5.22 -1.83
C VAL A 113 -16.24 5.01 -0.92
N HIS A 114 -16.17 3.83 -0.31
CA HIS A 114 -15.10 3.43 0.59
C HIS A 114 -14.66 2.00 0.29
N THR A 115 -13.47 1.60 0.76
CA THR A 115 -13.07 0.19 0.80
C THR A 115 -13.01 -0.30 2.23
N ARG A 116 -13.82 -1.30 2.57
CA ARG A 116 -13.99 -1.83 3.93
C ARG A 116 -14.00 -3.36 3.95
N CYS A 117 -13.47 -3.95 5.01
CA CYS A 117 -13.69 -5.37 5.31
C CYS A 117 -15.06 -5.54 5.97
N ASP A 118 -15.53 -6.79 6.10
CA ASP A 118 -16.85 -7.07 6.68
C ASP A 118 -17.00 -6.55 8.13
N LEU A 119 -15.91 -6.50 8.90
CA LEU A 119 -15.90 -5.95 10.26
C LEU A 119 -16.09 -4.42 10.30
N HIS A 120 -15.68 -3.73 9.24
CA HIS A 120 -15.73 -2.26 9.15
C HIS A 120 -16.72 -1.79 8.08
N GLU A 121 -17.63 -2.66 7.63
CA GLU A 121 -18.54 -2.39 6.50
C GLU A 121 -19.36 -1.12 6.72
N SER A 122 -19.77 -0.84 7.97
CA SER A 122 -20.53 0.36 8.36
C SER A 122 -19.69 1.44 9.05
N THR A 123 -18.39 1.24 9.22
CA THR A 123 -17.54 2.15 9.99
C THR A 123 -17.20 3.39 9.17
N THR A 124 -17.65 4.55 9.66
CA THR A 124 -17.08 5.82 9.24
C THR A 124 -15.76 6.04 9.98
N VAL A 125 -14.77 6.66 9.34
CA VAL A 125 -13.40 6.83 9.88
C VAL A 125 -13.35 7.79 11.08
N TYR A 126 -14.50 8.21 11.61
CA TYR A 126 -14.67 9.27 12.63
C TYR A 126 -15.17 8.78 14.00
N GLU A 127 -15.36 7.46 14.21
CA GLU A 127 -15.75 6.92 15.53
C GLU A 127 -14.53 6.48 16.36
N GLU A 128 -13.85 7.49 16.89
CA GLU A 128 -12.52 7.47 17.53
C GLU A 128 -12.40 6.58 18.79
N SER A 129 -13.50 6.31 19.50
CA SER A 129 -13.46 5.60 20.79
C SER A 129 -13.45 4.07 20.68
N ALA A 130 -13.92 3.50 19.56
CA ALA A 130 -13.92 2.05 19.32
C ALA A 130 -12.63 1.53 18.64
N MET A 131 -11.88 2.42 17.97
CA MET A 131 -10.74 2.04 17.12
C MET A 131 -9.41 1.87 17.86
N ARG A 132 -9.33 2.27 19.14
CA ARG A 132 -8.09 2.16 19.93
C ARG A 132 -7.63 0.71 20.15
N ALA A 133 -8.56 -0.24 20.30
CA ALA A 133 -8.23 -1.67 20.44
C ALA A 133 -7.78 -2.33 19.12
N VAL A 134 -8.29 -1.84 17.98
CA VAL A 134 -7.83 -2.28 16.64
C VAL A 134 -6.44 -1.72 16.35
N ARG A 135 -6.15 -0.49 16.78
CA ARG A 135 -4.83 0.15 16.68
C ARG A 135 -3.72 -0.62 17.40
N ASP A 136 -4.00 -1.15 18.59
CA ASP A 136 -3.05 -1.98 19.33
C ASP A 136 -2.77 -3.32 18.59
N SER A 137 -3.67 -3.75 17.70
CA SER A 137 -3.47 -4.90 16.79
C SER A 137 -2.83 -4.50 15.45
N LEU A 138 -2.82 -3.22 15.10
CA LEU A 138 -2.35 -2.69 13.81
C LEU A 138 -0.83 -2.47 13.77
N MET A 139 -0.13 -2.61 14.90
CA MET A 139 1.25 -2.13 14.99
C MET A 139 2.27 -2.85 14.10
N LEU A 140 2.00 -4.04 13.57
CA LEU A 140 2.98 -4.76 12.73
C LEU A 140 2.29 -5.71 11.72
N THR A 141 1.46 -5.18 10.82
CA THR A 141 1.29 -5.90 9.55
C THR A 141 2.66 -5.94 8.85
N PRO A 142 3.07 -7.09 8.32
CA PRO A 142 4.44 -7.28 7.85
C PRO A 142 4.80 -6.31 6.72
N PRO A 143 6.01 -5.72 6.72
CA PRO A 143 6.44 -4.82 5.65
C PRO A 143 6.26 -5.48 4.28
N MET A 144 5.54 -4.82 3.37
CA MET A 144 5.16 -5.43 2.09
C MET A 144 6.14 -5.13 0.95
N ALA A 145 7.18 -4.31 1.18
CA ALA A 145 8.02 -3.79 0.10
C ALA A 145 8.71 -4.90 -0.71
N GLU A 146 9.21 -5.96 -0.06
CA GLU A 146 9.86 -7.07 -0.76
C GLU A 146 8.87 -7.81 -1.66
N LEU A 147 7.69 -8.15 -1.13
CA LEU A 147 6.63 -8.79 -1.91
C LEU A 147 6.19 -7.92 -3.08
N LEU A 148 5.88 -6.65 -2.85
CA LEU A 148 5.40 -5.75 -3.89
C LEU A 148 6.48 -5.45 -4.92
N GLY A 149 7.73 -5.27 -4.50
CA GLY A 149 8.87 -5.05 -5.41
C GLY A 149 9.14 -6.27 -6.29
N THR A 150 9.09 -7.47 -5.72
CA THR A 150 9.25 -8.72 -6.47
C THR A 150 8.11 -8.93 -7.46
N CYS A 151 6.88 -8.68 -7.03
CA CYS A 151 5.71 -8.77 -7.91
C CYS A 151 5.79 -7.74 -9.06
N LEU A 152 6.20 -6.51 -8.75
CA LEU A 152 6.36 -5.46 -9.75
C LEU A 152 7.43 -5.83 -10.79
N ALA A 153 8.57 -6.37 -10.35
CA ALA A 153 9.63 -6.85 -11.24
C ALA A 153 9.16 -8.00 -12.13
N PHE A 154 8.42 -8.97 -11.57
CA PHE A 154 7.86 -10.10 -12.31
C PHE A 154 6.92 -9.66 -13.45
N PHE A 155 6.20 -8.55 -13.25
CA PHE A 155 5.32 -7.95 -14.26
C PHE A 155 5.98 -6.82 -15.06
N GLU A 156 7.31 -6.80 -15.18
CA GLU A 156 8.07 -5.82 -15.96
C GLU A 156 7.75 -4.35 -15.60
N HIS A 157 7.44 -4.10 -14.34
CA HIS A 157 6.99 -2.82 -13.81
C HIS A 157 5.63 -2.34 -14.32
N ASP A 158 4.75 -3.24 -14.77
CA ASP A 158 3.32 -2.96 -14.89
C ASP A 158 2.64 -3.10 -13.53
N GLY A 159 2.50 -1.96 -12.84
CA GLY A 159 1.86 -1.90 -11.52
C GLY A 159 0.40 -2.39 -11.51
N GLN A 160 -0.34 -2.20 -12.61
CA GLN A 160 -1.72 -2.66 -12.71
C GLN A 160 -1.79 -4.18 -12.93
N ALA A 161 -0.89 -4.74 -13.74
CA ALA A 161 -0.80 -6.20 -13.91
C ALA A 161 -0.42 -6.89 -12.61
N ALA A 162 0.57 -6.35 -11.88
CA ALA A 162 0.95 -6.82 -10.57
C ALA A 162 -0.23 -6.77 -9.58
N ALA A 163 -0.95 -5.65 -9.53
CA ALA A 163 -2.14 -5.53 -8.69
C ALA A 163 -3.23 -6.56 -9.05
N ARG A 164 -3.53 -6.73 -10.35
CA ARG A 164 -4.52 -7.71 -10.82
C ARG A 164 -4.15 -9.13 -10.40
N TRP A 165 -2.88 -9.52 -10.51
CA TRP A 165 -2.44 -10.84 -10.10
C TRP A 165 -2.54 -11.03 -8.59
N LEU A 166 -2.16 -10.02 -7.80
CA LEU A 166 -2.26 -10.07 -6.34
C LEU A 166 -3.71 -10.14 -5.83
N THR A 167 -4.66 -9.56 -6.55
CA THR A 167 -6.08 -9.48 -6.12
C THR A 167 -6.98 -10.55 -6.72
N GLN A 168 -6.48 -11.36 -7.67
CA GLN A 168 -7.24 -12.44 -8.28
C GLN A 168 -6.91 -13.83 -7.69
N PRO A 169 -7.88 -14.76 -7.64
CA PRO A 169 -7.63 -16.14 -7.23
C PRO A 169 -6.57 -16.82 -8.10
N ALA A 170 -5.42 -17.15 -7.51
CA ALA A 170 -4.38 -17.91 -8.20
C ALA A 170 -4.68 -19.41 -8.07
N LEU A 171 -4.90 -20.10 -9.21
CA LEU A 171 -5.14 -21.55 -9.22
C LEU A 171 -4.08 -22.33 -8.43
N VAL A 172 -2.82 -21.91 -8.58
CA VAL A 172 -1.64 -22.49 -7.93
C VAL A 172 -1.71 -22.42 -6.40
N LEU A 173 -2.34 -21.38 -5.84
CA LEU A 173 -2.52 -21.23 -4.40
C LEU A 173 -3.82 -21.90 -3.92
N GLY A 174 -4.30 -22.92 -4.62
CA GLY A 174 -5.59 -23.54 -4.31
C GLY A 174 -6.77 -22.58 -4.52
N ARG A 175 -6.66 -21.64 -5.48
CA ARG A 175 -7.63 -20.55 -5.73
C ARG A 175 -7.71 -19.52 -4.61
N VAL A 176 -6.66 -19.38 -3.81
CA VAL A 176 -6.52 -18.27 -2.85
C VAL A 176 -6.01 -17.02 -3.57
N VAL A 177 -6.49 -15.85 -3.14
CA VAL A 177 -6.01 -14.55 -3.58
C VAL A 177 -4.65 -14.28 -2.93
N PRO A 178 -3.55 -14.04 -3.68
CA PRO A 178 -2.23 -13.84 -3.09
C PRO A 178 -2.19 -12.73 -2.02
N LEU A 179 -2.90 -11.63 -2.24
CA LEU A 179 -3.00 -10.52 -1.28
C LEU A 179 -3.62 -10.94 0.06
N ALA A 180 -4.49 -11.97 0.08
CA ALA A 180 -5.06 -12.52 1.31
C ALA A 180 -4.00 -13.14 2.22
N LEU A 181 -2.97 -13.75 1.62
CA LEU A 181 -1.86 -14.37 2.35
C LEU A 181 -0.85 -13.32 2.82
N ALA A 182 -0.73 -12.21 2.09
CA ALA A 182 0.25 -11.16 2.34
C ALA A 182 0.10 -10.43 3.69
N GLY A 183 -1.03 -10.64 4.40
CA GLY A 183 -1.24 -10.15 5.77
C GLY A 183 -0.36 -10.82 6.85
N SER A 184 0.44 -11.83 6.50
CA SER A 184 1.39 -12.50 7.40
C SER A 184 2.74 -12.74 6.74
N GLU A 185 3.84 -12.74 7.50
CA GLU A 185 5.19 -13.01 6.96
C GLU A 185 5.27 -14.37 6.26
N ASP A 186 4.62 -15.39 6.82
CA ASP A 186 4.58 -16.71 6.21
C ASP A 186 3.85 -16.70 4.86
N GLY A 187 2.68 -16.07 4.81
CA GLY A 187 1.94 -15.93 3.57
C GLY A 187 2.68 -15.09 2.52
N GLN A 188 3.41 -14.03 2.92
CA GLN A 188 4.30 -13.31 2.00
C GLN A 188 5.37 -14.23 1.41
N ARG A 189 6.03 -15.06 2.24
CA ARG A 189 7.02 -16.05 1.76
C ARG A 189 6.42 -17.07 0.81
N GLN A 190 5.18 -17.52 1.05
CA GLN A 190 4.49 -18.43 0.13
C GLN A 190 4.25 -17.78 -1.24
N VAL A 191 3.85 -16.50 -1.27
CA VAL A 191 3.64 -15.77 -2.53
C VAL A 191 4.98 -15.50 -3.24
N LEU A 192 6.03 -15.11 -2.52
CA LEU A 192 7.38 -14.93 -3.08
C LEU A 192 7.92 -16.25 -3.68
N THR A 193 7.76 -17.36 -2.96
CA THR A 193 8.14 -18.70 -3.45
C THR A 193 7.39 -19.05 -4.73
N LEU A 194 6.10 -18.69 -4.82
CA LEU A 194 5.32 -18.89 -6.04
C LEU A 194 5.88 -18.06 -7.21
N ILE A 195 6.16 -16.78 -7.02
CA ILE A 195 6.73 -15.93 -8.07
C ILE A 195 8.03 -16.56 -8.61
N GLY A 196 8.96 -16.95 -7.73
CA GLY A 196 10.20 -17.60 -8.14
C GLY A 196 9.99 -18.91 -8.90
N ARG A 197 8.98 -19.72 -8.54
CA ARG A 197 8.64 -20.93 -9.32
C ARG A 197 8.12 -20.59 -10.71
N LEU A 198 7.26 -19.57 -10.83
CA LEU A 198 6.70 -19.13 -12.11
C LEU A 198 7.77 -18.55 -13.04
N GLU A 199 8.75 -17.81 -12.51
CA GLU A 199 9.90 -17.29 -13.27
C GLU A 199 10.72 -18.41 -13.92
N HIS A 200 10.81 -19.56 -13.27
CA HIS A 200 11.50 -20.75 -13.79
C HIS A 200 10.59 -21.66 -14.64
N GLY A 201 9.38 -21.23 -14.99
CA GLY A 201 8.43 -22.00 -15.78
C GLY A 201 7.86 -23.23 -15.05
N ILE A 202 8.00 -23.28 -13.72
CA ILE A 202 7.46 -24.37 -12.89
C ILE A 202 5.99 -24.06 -12.60
N THR A 203 5.10 -24.53 -13.48
CA THR A 203 3.67 -24.60 -13.18
C THR A 203 3.40 -25.79 -12.24
N PRO A 204 2.52 -25.67 -11.24
CA PRO A 204 2.16 -26.78 -10.36
C PRO A 204 1.38 -27.88 -11.08
#